data_AF-A0A552FUH3-F1
#
_entry.id   AF-A0A552FUH3-F1
#
_cell.length_a   1.000
_cell.length_b   1.000
_cell.length_c   1.000
_cell.angle_alpha   90.00
_cell.angle_beta   90.00
_cell.angle_gamma   90.00
#
_symmetry.space_group_name_H-M   'P 1'
#
loop_
_entity.id
_entity.type
_entity.pdbx_description
1 polymer ?
#
loop_
_entity_poly.entity_id
_entity_poly.type
_entity_poly.pdbx_seq_one_letter_code
_entity_poly.pdbx_strand_id
1 'polypeptide(L)'
;MDIETKNDLIEEILAAWKDRIGDDYLGYRGHVYRLFNFCLALHSCTEEEKTKLAIAACFHDLGLWSAHTVDYIPPSVSEVKRYLSETGQQEWSEEIGLMVEMHHKVRTYKTDRYPLVELFRRGDLVDFSLGFFKFGIPPAYVSEVKKAIPNKGFHRFLIKGAREWFAKHPFSPPPFMKW
;
A
#
# COMPACT_ATOMS: atom_id res chain seq x y z
N MET A 1 -3.36 20.98 -3.36
CA MET A 1 -3.93 19.81 -2.68
C MET A 1 -3.21 19.70 -1.37
N ASP A 2 -3.95 19.60 -0.27
CA ASP A 2 -3.33 19.49 1.05
C ASP A 2 -2.73 18.10 1.22
N ILE A 3 -1.58 18.03 1.88
CA ILE A 3 -0.87 16.77 2.11
C ILE A 3 -1.27 16.25 3.48
N GLU A 4 -1.92 15.10 3.51
CA GLU A 4 -2.31 14.43 4.74
C GLU A 4 -1.10 13.76 5.38
N THR A 5 -0.69 14.24 6.55
CA THR A 5 0.46 13.73 7.31
C THR A 5 0.06 13.07 8.62
N LYS A 6 -1.22 13.17 8.96
CA LYS A 6 -1.85 12.59 10.13
C LYS A 6 -3.29 12.19 9.79
N ASN A 7 -3.62 10.95 10.07
CA ASN A 7 -4.95 10.36 9.97
C ASN A 7 -5.13 9.41 11.16
N ASP A 8 -6.15 9.64 12.00
CA ASP A 8 -6.27 8.92 13.27
C ASP A 8 -6.47 7.40 13.07
N LEU A 9 -7.19 6.99 12.02
CA LEU A 9 -7.37 5.57 11.67
C LEU A 9 -6.06 4.91 11.22
N ILE A 10 -5.27 5.60 10.38
CA ILE A 10 -3.95 5.09 9.95
C ILE A 10 -3.03 4.94 11.16
N GLU A 11 -2.99 5.94 12.05
CA GLU A 11 -2.16 5.87 13.24
C GLU A 11 -2.60 4.75 14.19
N GLU A 12 -3.91 4.58 14.39
CA GLU A 12 -4.46 3.50 15.23
C GLU A 12 -4.07 2.13 14.71
N ILE A 13 -4.31 1.87 13.41
CA ILE A 13 -3.99 0.58 12.79
C ILE A 13 -2.47 0.33 12.88
N LEU A 14 -1.65 1.28 12.43
CA LEU A 14 -0.20 1.08 12.39
C LEU A 14 0.41 0.98 13.80
N ALA A 15 -0.16 1.64 14.81
CA ALA A 15 0.31 1.51 16.20
C ALA A 15 0.27 0.06 16.69
N ALA A 16 -0.77 -0.70 16.33
CA ALA A 16 -0.90 -2.11 16.69
C ALA A 16 0.19 -3.01 16.05
N TRP A 17 0.79 -2.57 14.95
CA TRP A 17 1.83 -3.30 14.22
C TRP A 17 3.25 -2.80 14.49
N LYS A 18 3.39 -1.71 15.24
CA LYS A 18 4.67 -0.99 15.40
C LYS A 18 5.81 -1.89 15.87
N ASP A 19 5.58 -2.69 16.91
CA ASP A 19 6.62 -3.57 17.47
C ASP A 19 7.01 -4.69 16.51
N ARG A 20 6.05 -5.18 15.71
CA ARG A 20 6.28 -6.26 14.74
C ARG A 20 7.00 -5.77 13.48
N ILE A 21 6.71 -4.55 13.05
CA ILE A 21 7.41 -3.90 11.92
C ILE A 21 8.82 -3.47 12.34
N GLY A 22 9.00 -3.04 13.60
CA GLY A 22 10.30 -2.72 14.17
C GLY A 22 10.99 -1.54 13.47
N ASP A 23 12.26 -1.73 13.09
CA ASP A 23 13.10 -0.67 12.50
C ASP A 23 12.53 -0.10 11.18
N ASP A 24 11.75 -0.89 10.45
CA ASP A 24 11.14 -0.48 9.19
C ASP A 24 9.90 0.42 9.39
N TYR A 25 9.41 0.59 10.63
CA TYR A 25 8.12 1.21 10.93
C TYR A 25 7.98 2.62 10.35
N LEU A 26 8.99 3.46 10.53
CA LEU A 26 8.97 4.83 10.00
C LEU A 26 8.99 4.85 8.46
N GLY A 27 9.67 3.88 7.84
CA GLY A 27 9.68 3.69 6.40
C GLY A 27 8.31 3.28 5.87
N TYR A 28 7.72 2.25 6.47
CA TYR A 28 6.43 1.72 6.07
C TYR A 28 5.30 2.72 6.30
N ARG A 29 5.22 3.34 7.49
CA ARG A 29 4.29 4.45 7.76
C ARG A 29 4.43 5.55 6.70
N GLY A 30 5.66 5.92 6.36
CA GLY A 30 5.89 6.91 5.31
C GLY A 30 5.34 6.48 3.95
N HIS A 31 5.51 5.22 3.57
CA HIS A 31 4.95 4.66 2.34
C HIS A 31 3.42 4.67 2.34
N VAL A 32 2.77 4.21 3.41
CA VAL A 32 1.32 4.27 3.62
C VAL A 32 0.78 5.68 3.33
N TYR A 33 1.37 6.71 3.95
CA TYR A 33 0.91 8.09 3.73
C TYR A 33 1.18 8.62 2.33
N ARG A 34 2.32 8.30 1.70
CA ARG A 34 2.60 8.76 0.33
C ARG A 34 1.62 8.15 -0.67
N LEU A 35 1.43 6.83 -0.63
CA LEU A 35 0.43 6.14 -1.43
C LEU A 35 -0.98 6.71 -1.19
N PHE A 36 -1.37 6.90 0.08
CA PHE A 36 -2.68 7.45 0.41
C PHE A 36 -2.90 8.82 -0.23
N ASN A 37 -1.94 9.74 -0.09
CA ASN A 37 -2.00 11.07 -0.72
C ASN A 37 -2.04 11.02 -2.26
N PHE A 38 -1.38 10.02 -2.88
CA PHE A 38 -1.44 9.84 -4.33
C PHE A 38 -2.81 9.33 -4.79
N CYS A 39 -3.46 8.46 -4.01
CA CYS A 39 -4.85 8.08 -4.27
C CYS A 39 -5.78 9.30 -4.20
N LEU A 40 -5.67 10.14 -3.16
CA LEU A 40 -6.48 11.35 -3.02
C LEU A 40 -6.23 12.39 -4.12
N ALA A 41 -5.02 12.44 -4.68
CA ALA A 41 -4.70 13.32 -5.80
C ALA A 41 -5.22 12.82 -7.15
N LEU A 42 -5.40 11.51 -7.29
CA LEU A 42 -5.92 10.87 -8.50
C LEU A 42 -7.45 10.86 -8.55
N HIS A 43 -8.11 10.90 -7.40
CA HIS A 43 -9.56 10.80 -7.30
C HIS A 43 -10.11 11.63 -6.13
N SER A 44 -11.18 12.38 -6.38
CA SER A 44 -11.94 13.07 -5.34
C SER A 44 -12.79 12.07 -4.54
N CYS A 45 -12.19 11.49 -3.51
CA CYS A 45 -12.78 10.43 -2.70
C CYS A 45 -13.82 10.96 -1.71
N THR A 46 -14.93 10.25 -1.57
CA THR A 46 -15.86 10.34 -0.44
C THR A 46 -15.18 9.89 0.87
N GLU A 47 -15.79 10.19 2.02
CA GLU A 47 -15.25 9.77 3.32
C GLU A 47 -15.21 8.24 3.48
N GLU A 48 -16.16 7.51 2.90
CA GLU A 48 -16.13 6.04 2.87
C GLU A 48 -14.92 5.54 2.06
N GLU A 49 -14.70 6.08 0.86
CA GLU A 49 -13.57 5.69 0.01
C GLU A 49 -12.23 6.03 0.66
N LYS A 50 -12.11 7.19 1.32
CA LYS A 50 -10.93 7.54 2.12
C LYS A 50 -10.69 6.51 3.23
N THR A 51 -11.74 6.10 3.93
CA THR A 51 -11.66 5.08 4.99
C THR A 51 -11.16 3.74 4.43
N LYS A 52 -11.75 3.28 3.33
CA LYS A 52 -11.32 2.04 2.64
C LYS A 52 -9.87 2.10 2.16
N LEU A 53 -9.46 3.23 1.58
CA LEU A 53 -8.08 3.46 1.13
C LEU A 53 -7.10 3.49 2.31
N ALA A 54 -7.45 4.12 3.42
CA ALA A 54 -6.62 4.15 4.63
C ALA A 54 -6.40 2.75 5.21
N ILE A 55 -7.46 1.94 5.29
CA ILE A 55 -7.38 0.54 5.72
C ILE A 55 -6.50 -0.24 4.73
N ALA A 56 -6.79 -0.22 3.43
CA ALA A 56 -5.99 -0.93 2.43
C ALA A 56 -4.50 -0.53 2.48
N ALA A 57 -4.22 0.77 2.62
CA ALA A 57 -2.88 1.31 2.71
C ALA A 57 -2.12 0.70 3.90
N CYS A 58 -2.75 0.62 5.07
CA CYS A 58 -2.10 0.07 6.26
C CYS A 58 -1.78 -1.43 6.16
N PHE A 59 -2.51 -2.19 5.34
CA PHE A 59 -2.39 -3.64 5.30
C PHE A 59 -1.70 -4.21 4.07
N HIS A 60 -1.61 -3.48 2.95
CA HIS A 60 -1.26 -4.10 1.65
C HIS A 60 0.09 -4.83 1.60
N ASP A 61 1.05 -4.38 2.40
CA ASP A 61 2.42 -4.89 2.49
C ASP A 61 2.70 -5.54 3.86
N LEU A 62 1.72 -5.58 4.79
CA LEU A 62 1.95 -6.04 6.16
C LEU A 62 2.46 -7.47 6.25
N GLY A 63 2.14 -8.31 5.25
CA GLY A 63 2.63 -9.67 5.13
C GLY A 63 4.16 -9.81 5.17
N LEU A 64 4.90 -8.75 4.80
CA LEU A 64 6.36 -8.70 4.89
C LEU A 64 6.84 -8.89 6.34
N TRP A 65 6.06 -8.38 7.31
CA TRP A 65 6.36 -8.49 8.74
C TRP A 65 5.42 -9.49 9.45
N SER A 66 4.20 -9.70 8.96
CA SER A 66 3.27 -10.65 9.58
C SER A 66 3.60 -12.12 9.28
N ALA A 67 4.20 -12.41 8.13
CA ALA A 67 4.57 -13.77 7.77
C ALA A 67 6.05 -13.92 7.41
N HIS A 68 6.84 -12.84 7.51
CA HIS A 68 8.28 -12.83 7.19
C HIS A 68 8.61 -13.47 5.84
N THR A 69 7.77 -13.18 4.83
CA THR A 69 7.86 -13.77 3.50
C THR A 69 7.82 -12.70 2.42
N VAL A 70 8.44 -12.99 1.27
CA VAL A 70 8.33 -12.16 0.06
C VAL A 70 7.05 -12.48 -0.72
N ASP A 71 6.43 -13.64 -0.49
CA ASP A 71 5.06 -13.93 -0.97
C ASP A 71 4.02 -13.35 0.01
N TYR A 72 4.10 -12.04 0.24
CA TYR A 72 3.40 -11.38 1.33
C TYR A 72 1.95 -11.00 1.01
N ILE A 73 1.50 -11.13 -0.24
CA ILE A 73 0.14 -10.73 -0.62
C ILE A 73 -0.92 -11.59 0.10
N PRO A 74 -0.87 -12.94 0.06
CA PRO A 74 -1.83 -13.76 0.80
C PRO A 74 -1.93 -13.42 2.31
N PRO A 75 -0.82 -13.32 3.08
CA PRO A 75 -0.93 -12.93 4.49
C PRO A 75 -1.44 -11.50 4.67
N SER A 76 -1.12 -10.55 3.79
CA SER A 76 -1.67 -9.18 3.84
C SER A 76 -3.18 -9.17 3.63
N VAL A 77 -3.69 -9.95 2.67
CA VAL A 77 -5.12 -10.14 2.44
C VAL A 77 -5.79 -10.79 3.66
N SER A 78 -5.16 -11.80 4.27
CA SER A 78 -5.68 -12.44 5.48
C SER A 78 -5.79 -11.45 6.64
N GLU A 79 -4.77 -10.62 6.87
CA GLU A 79 -4.77 -9.65 7.97
C GLU A 79 -5.82 -8.56 7.78
N VAL A 80 -5.99 -8.02 6.56
CA VAL A 80 -7.01 -6.98 6.34
C VAL A 80 -8.43 -7.54 6.47
N LYS A 81 -8.66 -8.78 6.01
CA LYS A 81 -9.97 -9.44 6.17
C LYS A 81 -10.29 -9.74 7.63
N ARG A 82 -9.28 -10.14 8.41
CA ARG A 82 -9.41 -10.34 9.85
C ARG A 82 -9.78 -9.02 10.54
N TYR A 83 -9.04 -7.95 10.25
CA TYR A 83 -9.32 -6.61 10.77
C TYR A 83 -10.77 -6.18 10.48
N LEU A 84 -11.20 -6.27 9.22
CA LEU A 84 -12.56 -5.89 8.81
C LEU A 84 -13.63 -6.74 9.50
N SER A 85 -13.37 -8.01 9.75
CA SER A 85 -14.28 -8.87 10.50
C SER A 85 -14.36 -8.46 11.98
N GLU A 86 -13.23 -8.12 12.59
CA GLU A 86 -13.16 -7.72 14.00
C GLU A 86 -13.76 -6.34 14.27
N THR A 87 -13.71 -5.43 13.29
CA THR A 87 -14.26 -4.07 13.38
C THR A 87 -15.67 -3.93 12.81
N GLY A 88 -16.30 -5.03 12.40
CA GLY A 88 -17.68 -5.05 11.90
C GLY A 88 -17.89 -4.42 10.51
N GLN A 89 -16.84 -4.39 9.67
CA GLN A 89 -16.82 -3.83 8.30
C GLN A 89 -16.63 -4.92 7.23
N GLN A 90 -17.18 -6.12 7.50
CA GLN A 90 -17.00 -7.31 6.67
C GLN A 90 -17.54 -7.13 5.23
N GLU A 91 -18.50 -6.24 5.02
CA GLU A 91 -19.06 -5.89 3.72
C GLU A 91 -18.02 -5.26 2.77
N TRP A 92 -16.95 -4.65 3.28
CA TRP A 92 -15.84 -4.08 2.49
C TRP A 92 -14.74 -5.09 2.16
N SER A 93 -14.82 -6.31 2.70
CA SER A 93 -13.79 -7.34 2.62
C SER A 93 -13.40 -7.72 1.19
N GLU A 94 -14.36 -7.74 0.26
CA GLU A 94 -14.08 -8.06 -1.14
C GLU A 94 -13.27 -6.95 -1.82
N GLU A 95 -13.73 -5.70 -1.73
CA GLU A 95 -13.08 -4.56 -2.38
C GLU A 95 -11.70 -4.26 -1.79
N ILE A 96 -11.58 -4.21 -0.46
CA ILE A 96 -10.30 -3.95 0.22
C ILE A 96 -9.33 -5.12 0.02
N GLY A 97 -9.83 -6.36 0.07
CA GLY A 97 -9.04 -7.53 -0.25
C GLY A 97 -8.48 -7.48 -1.68
N LEU A 98 -9.26 -7.00 -2.65
CA LEU A 98 -8.81 -6.82 -4.02
C LEU A 98 -7.81 -5.67 -4.19
N MET A 99 -7.95 -4.56 -3.45
CA MET A 99 -6.92 -3.51 -3.41
C MET A 99 -5.58 -4.07 -2.97
N VAL A 100 -5.56 -4.84 -1.87
CA VAL A 100 -4.36 -5.51 -1.36
C VAL A 100 -3.88 -6.62 -2.30
N GLU A 101 -4.76 -7.38 -2.93
CA GLU A 101 -4.32 -8.47 -3.81
C GLU A 101 -3.72 -7.96 -5.13
N MET A 102 -4.27 -6.89 -5.69
CA MET A 102 -4.00 -6.46 -7.06
C MET A 102 -3.10 -5.23 -7.20
N HIS A 103 -2.55 -4.70 -6.10
CA HIS A 103 -1.73 -3.46 -6.15
C HIS A 103 -0.46 -3.58 -7.01
N HIS A 104 0.11 -4.79 -7.16
CA HIS A 104 1.22 -5.06 -8.10
C HIS A 104 0.78 -5.58 -9.47
N LYS A 105 -0.51 -5.49 -9.80
CA LYS A 105 -0.97 -5.91 -11.13
C LYS A 105 -0.32 -5.06 -12.22
N VAL A 106 0.32 -5.72 -13.18
CA VAL A 106 1.07 -5.05 -14.25
C VAL A 106 0.14 -4.28 -15.18
N ARG A 107 -1.02 -4.86 -15.50
CA ARG A 107 -2.03 -4.24 -16.37
C ARG A 107 -3.11 -3.55 -15.54
N THR A 108 -3.77 -2.57 -16.14
CA THR A 108 -4.97 -1.93 -15.60
C THR A 108 -5.95 -2.97 -15.05
N TYR A 109 -6.42 -2.76 -13.82
CA TYR A 109 -7.53 -3.51 -13.28
C TYR A 109 -8.83 -2.90 -13.82
N LYS A 110 -9.55 -3.64 -14.67
CA LYS A 110 -10.81 -3.18 -15.27
C LYS A 110 -11.99 -3.70 -14.46
N THR A 111 -12.78 -2.80 -13.91
CA THR A 111 -13.99 -3.15 -13.17
C THR A 111 -14.95 -1.96 -13.16
N ASP A 112 -16.25 -2.25 -13.21
CA ASP A 112 -17.31 -1.26 -12.94
C ASP A 112 -17.75 -1.31 -11.47
N ARG A 113 -17.42 -2.39 -10.75
CA ARG A 113 -17.90 -2.65 -9.38
C ARG A 113 -17.00 -2.04 -8.30
N TYR A 114 -15.68 -2.09 -8.50
CA TYR A 114 -14.68 -1.72 -7.46
C TYR A 114 -13.60 -0.77 -8.00
N PRO A 115 -13.95 0.47 -8.36
CA PRO A 115 -13.03 1.42 -9.00
C PRO A 115 -11.80 1.74 -8.12
N LEU A 116 -11.91 1.60 -6.79
CA LEU A 116 -10.80 1.84 -5.88
C LEU A 116 -9.61 0.88 -6.09
N VAL A 117 -9.83 -0.30 -6.68
CA VAL A 117 -8.75 -1.27 -6.95
C VAL A 117 -7.72 -0.72 -7.93
N GLU A 118 -8.16 -0.12 -9.03
CA GLU A 118 -7.24 0.52 -9.99
C GLU A 118 -6.65 1.82 -9.42
N LEU A 119 -7.42 2.57 -8.64
CA LEU A 119 -6.93 3.77 -7.97
C LEU A 119 -5.76 3.44 -7.02
N PHE A 120 -5.94 2.43 -6.17
CA PHE A 120 -4.95 1.97 -5.21
C PHE A 120 -3.69 1.47 -5.90
N ARG A 121 -3.86 0.61 -6.92
CA ARG A 121 -2.75 0.11 -7.77
C ARG A 121 -1.94 1.26 -8.40
N ARG A 122 -2.61 2.31 -8.86
CA ARG A 122 -1.92 3.50 -9.42
C ARG A 122 -1.20 4.29 -8.33
N GLY A 123 -1.86 4.56 -7.21
CA GLY A 123 -1.28 5.28 -6.08
C GLY A 123 -0.02 4.59 -5.56
N ASP A 124 -0.06 3.26 -5.47
CA ASP A 124 1.08 2.44 -5.03
C ASP A 124 2.23 2.56 -6.02
N LEU A 125 1.93 2.36 -7.31
CA LEU A 125 2.92 2.44 -8.36
C LEU A 125 3.55 3.84 -8.48
N VAL A 126 2.84 4.92 -8.11
CA VAL A 126 3.47 6.26 -8.01
C VAL A 126 4.54 6.24 -6.92
N ASP A 127 4.26 5.74 -5.71
CA ASP A 127 5.26 5.73 -4.63
C ASP A 127 6.38 4.73 -4.87
N PHE A 128 6.04 3.48 -5.21
CA PHE A 128 6.96 2.38 -5.46
C PHE A 128 7.96 2.69 -6.59
N SER A 129 7.50 3.42 -7.62
CA SER A 129 8.38 3.87 -8.72
C SER A 129 9.12 5.18 -8.42
N LEU A 130 9.08 5.66 -7.17
CA LEU A 130 9.64 6.94 -6.73
C LEU A 130 9.13 8.15 -7.52
N GLY A 131 7.94 8.05 -8.10
CA GLY A 131 7.29 9.06 -8.93
C GLY A 131 7.63 8.96 -10.42
N PHE A 132 8.22 7.87 -10.90
CA PHE A 132 8.42 7.67 -12.34
C PHE A 132 7.07 7.62 -13.07
N PHE A 133 6.16 6.76 -12.62
CA PHE A 133 4.75 6.78 -13.01
C PHE A 133 3.98 7.81 -12.17
N LYS A 134 3.03 8.52 -12.77
CA LYS A 134 2.28 9.61 -12.10
C LYS A 134 0.78 9.64 -12.40
N PHE A 135 0.33 9.01 -13.49
CA PHE A 135 -1.09 8.93 -13.86
C PHE A 135 -1.86 10.27 -13.87
N GLY A 136 -1.18 11.37 -14.18
CA GLY A 136 -1.76 12.72 -14.22
C GLY A 136 -1.49 13.58 -12.98
N ILE A 137 -0.92 13.01 -11.91
CA ILE A 137 -0.49 13.81 -10.75
C ILE A 137 0.63 14.79 -11.18
N PRO A 138 0.53 16.09 -10.84
CA PRO A 138 1.58 17.06 -11.12
C PRO A 138 2.92 16.65 -10.47
N PRO A 139 4.06 16.69 -11.20
CA PRO A 139 5.37 16.36 -10.63
C PRO A 139 5.75 17.18 -9.40
N ALA A 140 5.30 18.44 -9.34
CA ALA A 140 5.47 19.31 -8.18
C ALA A 140 4.82 18.70 -6.93
N TYR A 141 3.56 18.26 -7.04
CA TYR A 141 2.85 17.63 -5.93
C TYR A 141 3.52 16.32 -5.46
N VAL A 142 4.00 15.49 -6.40
CA VAL A 142 4.78 14.28 -6.03
C VAL A 142 6.03 14.64 -5.24
N SER A 143 6.73 15.70 -5.63
CA SER A 143 7.90 16.22 -4.92
C SER A 143 7.54 16.73 -3.52
N GLU A 144 6.45 17.49 -3.40
CA GLU A 144 5.96 18.03 -2.12
C GLU A 144 5.57 16.92 -1.14
N VAL A 145 4.83 15.90 -1.61
CA VAL A 145 4.48 14.70 -0.81
C VAL A 145 5.73 13.98 -0.31
N LYS A 146 6.71 13.72 -1.19
CA LYS A 146 7.98 13.06 -0.82
C LYS A 146 8.83 13.88 0.14
N LYS A 147 8.76 15.22 0.05
CA LYS A 147 9.45 16.14 0.96
C LYS A 147 8.77 16.16 2.33
N ALA A 148 7.44 16.21 2.37
CA ALA A 148 6.66 16.21 3.61
C ALA A 148 6.71 14.86 4.34
N ILE A 149 6.79 13.75 3.59
CA ILE A 149 6.77 12.39 4.13
C ILE A 149 8.02 11.63 3.62
N PRO A 150 9.19 11.79 4.28
CA PRO A 150 10.44 11.19 3.83
C PRO A 150 10.39 9.66 3.76
N ASN A 151 11.14 9.07 2.83
CA ASN A 151 11.12 7.62 2.62
C ASN A 151 11.60 6.77 3.80
N LYS A 152 12.47 7.34 4.65
CA LYS A 152 13.01 6.68 5.87
C LYS A 152 13.53 5.25 5.66
N GLY A 153 14.03 4.92 4.45
CA GLY A 153 14.67 3.63 4.16
C GLY A 153 13.77 2.56 3.56
N PHE A 154 12.47 2.80 3.38
CA PHE A 154 11.52 1.79 2.88
C PHE A 154 11.95 1.16 1.54
N HIS A 155 12.34 1.94 0.53
CA HIS A 155 12.77 1.35 -0.76
C HIS A 155 14.08 0.57 -0.64
N ARG A 156 14.96 0.95 0.31
CA ARG A 156 16.18 0.19 0.59
C ARG A 156 15.87 -1.17 1.21
N PHE A 157 14.89 -1.21 2.13
CA PHE A 157 14.36 -2.44 2.69
C PHE A 157 13.80 -3.37 1.60
N LEU A 158 12.95 -2.85 0.71
CA LEU A 158 12.39 -3.64 -0.41
C LEU A 158 13.49 -4.21 -1.34
N ILE A 159 14.49 -3.39 -1.71
CA ILE A 159 15.61 -3.85 -2.55
C ILE A 159 16.41 -4.96 -1.86
N LYS A 160 16.63 -4.85 -0.54
CA LYS A 160 17.34 -5.89 0.23
C LYS A 160 16.56 -7.20 0.20
N GLY A 161 15.27 -7.18 0.53
CA GLY A 161 14.41 -8.36 0.52
C GLY A 161 14.32 -9.01 -0.87
N ALA A 162 14.15 -8.21 -1.92
CA ALA A 162 14.13 -8.70 -3.29
C ALA A 162 15.45 -9.40 -3.67
N ARG A 163 16.61 -8.81 -3.35
CA ARG A 163 17.92 -9.42 -3.63
C ARG A 163 18.11 -10.75 -2.91
N GLU A 164 17.74 -10.82 -1.63
CA GLU A 164 17.84 -12.06 -0.83
C GLU A 164 16.94 -13.17 -1.39
N TRP A 165 15.75 -12.82 -1.89
CA TRP A 165 14.84 -13.78 -2.51
C TRP A 165 15.33 -14.28 -3.88
N PHE A 166 15.75 -13.37 -4.76
CA PHE A 166 16.27 -13.74 -6.09
C PHE A 166 17.55 -14.56 -6.04
N ALA A 167 18.40 -14.34 -5.04
CA ALA A 167 19.57 -15.19 -4.81
C ALA A 167 19.20 -16.67 -4.57
N LYS A 168 18.01 -16.93 -4.00
CA LYS A 168 17.47 -18.27 -3.76
C LYS A 168 16.59 -18.79 -4.91
N HIS A 169 16.04 -17.90 -5.73
CA HIS A 169 15.08 -18.22 -6.79
C HIS A 169 15.41 -17.49 -8.11
N PRO A 170 16.57 -17.75 -8.74
CA PRO A 170 17.08 -16.94 -9.86
C PRO A 170 16.23 -17.00 -11.14
N PHE A 171 15.36 -18.01 -11.30
CA PHE A 171 14.53 -18.21 -12.50
C PHE A 171 13.03 -18.13 -12.22
N SER A 172 12.63 -17.86 -10.98
CA SER A 172 11.22 -17.75 -10.60
C SER A 172 10.75 -16.31 -10.77
N PRO A 173 9.51 -16.08 -11.26
CA PRO A 173 8.92 -14.75 -11.21
C PRO A 173 8.69 -14.33 -9.75
N PRO A 174 8.76 -13.03 -9.42
CA PRO A 174 8.49 -12.57 -8.06
C PRO A 174 7.07 -12.95 -7.62
N PRO A 175 6.87 -13.52 -6.42
CA PRO A 175 5.61 -14.13 -6.03
C PRO A 175 4.49 -13.11 -5.78
N PHE A 176 4.87 -11.86 -5.48
CA PHE A 176 3.94 -10.75 -5.27
C PHE A 176 3.47 -10.09 -6.59
N MET A 177 4.03 -10.42 -7.75
CA MET A 177 3.59 -9.81 -9.00
C MET A 177 2.29 -10.44 -9.50
N LYS A 178 1.38 -9.61 -10.01
CA LYS A 178 0.13 -10.05 -10.66
C LYS A 178 0.12 -9.62 -12.13
N TRP A 179 -0.43 -10.46 -13.01
CA TRP A 179 -0.42 -10.26 -14.48
C TRP A 179 -1.77 -9.76 -14.99
#